data_AF-A0A9D9GSF1-F1
#
_entry.id   AF-A0A9D9GSF1-F1
#
_cell.length_a   1.000
_cell.length_b   1.000
_cell.length_c   1.000
_cell.angle_alpha   90.00
_cell.angle_beta   90.00
_cell.angle_gamma   90.00
#
_symmetry.space_group_name_H-M   'P 1'
#
loop_
_entity.id
_entity.type
_entity.pdbx_description
1 polymer ?
#
loop_
_entity_poly.entity_id
_entity_poly.type
_entity_poly.pdbx_seq_one_letter_code
_entity_poly.pdbx_strand_id
1 'polypeptide(L)'
;MELFDKIPENFFTVLSRKYKACYAFALMVLFSCLKLYKTNLKKVDYINALKNQGEKIFELFNVDQDKLDDKEDEEDIQFDLEDSALSSKVNYIFRKLVSCGWINVEKNVETNTDMIYLPVYSIKMMQLIAELSSSSDLYVPLVHQTYSELSLEDEREDEYMFRTLASARKNADELEMNVTLLHHSICVFGFNLNKLYDPNEALNQHFNIFKHQVGDKLYHPMKTYDSLGLYASPVISILKKWQRDKRIVSKLASQAKYDPEYAKLKVSDVVDKVNLMLQETIDIFSKLNSNFNDIDKANAKYTEAV
;
A
#
# COMPACT_ATOMS: atom_id res chain seq x y z
N MET A 1 15.79 -5.21 15.99
CA MET A 1 15.94 -4.19 14.94
C MET A 1 14.67 -3.38 15.00
N GLU A 2 14.75 -2.22 15.65
CA GLU A 2 13.59 -1.41 15.97
C GLU A 2 13.29 -0.47 14.80
N LEU A 3 12.02 -0.08 14.66
CA LEU A 3 11.57 0.77 13.54
C LEU A 3 12.33 2.10 13.47
N PHE A 4 12.67 2.66 14.63
CA PHE A 4 13.34 3.96 14.78
C PHE A 4 14.87 3.90 14.62
N ASP A 5 15.45 2.70 14.46
CA ASP A 5 16.86 2.58 14.02
C ASP A 5 17.02 3.03 12.55
N LYS A 6 15.92 3.02 11.78
CA LYS A 6 15.92 3.29 10.33
C LYS A 6 15.19 4.58 9.94
N ILE A 7 14.32 5.08 10.81
CA ILE A 7 13.48 6.26 10.55
C ILE A 7 13.90 7.36 11.53
N PRO A 8 14.23 8.58 11.05
CA PRO A 8 14.56 9.70 11.93
C PRO A 8 13.46 9.99 12.96
N GLU A 9 13.83 10.38 14.18
CA GLU A 9 12.86 10.65 15.26
C GLU A 9 11.87 11.77 14.88
N ASN A 10 12.35 12.78 14.14
CA ASN A 10 11.55 13.92 13.70
C ASN A 10 10.79 13.67 12.38
N PHE A 11 10.83 12.47 11.82
CA PHE A 11 10.27 12.16 10.49
C PHE A 11 8.79 12.53 10.35
N PHE A 12 7.97 12.22 11.36
CA PHE A 12 6.53 12.47 11.31
C PHE A 12 6.11 13.89 11.70
N THR A 13 7.06 14.74 12.11
CA THR A 13 6.73 16.08 12.63
C THR A 13 6.01 16.93 11.59
N VAL A 14 6.43 16.90 10.32
CA VAL A 14 5.80 17.63 9.20
C VAL A 14 4.32 17.26 8.98
N LEU A 15 3.91 16.04 9.36
CA LEU A 15 2.51 15.58 9.25
C LEU A 15 1.69 15.81 10.52
N SER A 16 2.32 16.24 11.61
CA SER A 16 1.68 16.52 12.91
C SER A 16 1.42 18.01 13.17
N ARG A 17 2.09 18.90 12.42
CA ARG A 17 2.02 20.37 12.55
C ARG A 17 0.69 20.96 12.09
N LYS A 18 0.47 22.23 12.44
CA LYS A 18 -0.70 23.02 12.00
C LYS A 18 -0.88 23.01 10.48
N TYR A 19 0.21 23.14 9.72
CA TYR A 19 0.21 23.20 8.26
C TYR A 19 0.47 21.84 7.57
N LYS A 20 0.16 20.72 8.23
CA LYS A 20 0.32 19.35 7.70
C LYS A 20 -0.23 19.13 6.29
N ALA A 21 -1.29 19.84 5.89
CA ALA A 21 -1.85 19.74 4.55
C ALA A 21 -0.87 20.24 3.46
N CYS A 22 -0.11 21.31 3.74
CA CYS A 22 0.92 21.84 2.84
C CYS A 22 2.06 20.83 2.67
N TYR A 23 2.48 20.18 3.76
CA TYR A 23 3.52 19.15 3.73
C TYR A 23 3.05 17.87 3.04
N ALA A 24 1.84 17.39 3.34
CA ALA A 24 1.24 16.24 2.66
C ALA A 24 1.13 16.46 1.15
N PHE A 25 0.70 17.66 0.74
CA PHE A 25 0.70 18.05 -0.67
C PHE A 25 2.11 18.04 -1.28
N ALA A 26 3.10 18.61 -0.60
CA ALA A 26 4.48 18.63 -1.07
C ALA A 26 5.07 17.22 -1.23
N LEU A 27 4.72 16.28 -0.34
CA LEU A 27 5.08 14.86 -0.46
C LEU A 27 4.38 14.17 -1.64
N MET A 28 3.11 14.49 -1.90
CA MET A 28 2.38 13.96 -3.06
C MET A 28 2.96 14.45 -4.40
N VAL A 29 3.35 15.73 -4.47
CA VAL A 29 4.06 16.29 -5.63
C VAL A 29 5.42 15.62 -5.79
N LEU A 30 6.14 15.39 -4.68
CA LEU A 30 7.45 14.72 -4.70
C LEU A 30 7.33 13.29 -5.24
N PHE A 31 6.32 12.55 -4.80
CA PHE A 31 6.04 11.21 -5.28
C PHE A 31 5.68 11.19 -6.77
N SER A 32 4.93 12.18 -7.25
CA SER A 32 4.60 12.34 -8.66
C SER A 32 5.85 12.63 -9.50
N CYS A 33 6.74 13.50 -9.00
CA CYS A 33 8.03 13.78 -9.64
C CYS A 33 8.92 12.53 -9.67
N LEU A 34 8.94 11.75 -8.59
CA LEU A 34 9.67 10.48 -8.54
C LEU A 34 9.18 9.50 -9.62
N LYS A 35 7.86 9.37 -9.81
CA LYS A 35 7.29 8.52 -10.88
C LYS A 35 7.69 8.99 -12.28
N LEU A 36 7.76 10.31 -12.49
CA LEU A 36 8.08 10.92 -13.78
C LEU A 36 9.57 10.85 -14.11
N TYR A 37 10.43 11.30 -13.20
CA TYR A 37 11.87 11.47 -13.42
C TYR A 37 12.71 10.27 -12.97
N LYS A 38 12.13 9.35 -12.18
CA LYS A 38 12.76 8.13 -11.67
C LYS A 38 14.09 8.42 -10.96
N THR A 39 15.21 8.06 -11.56
CA THR A 39 16.55 8.20 -10.98
C THR A 39 17.15 9.60 -11.12
N ASN A 40 16.60 10.43 -12.02
CA ASN A 40 17.20 11.72 -12.40
C ASN A 40 16.40 12.91 -11.84
N LEU A 41 15.97 12.82 -10.58
CA LEU A 41 15.18 13.87 -9.94
C LEU A 41 16.08 15.03 -9.51
N LYS A 42 15.95 16.18 -10.18
CA LYS A 42 16.67 17.41 -9.80
C LYS A 42 15.86 18.23 -8.81
N LYS A 43 16.55 18.93 -7.91
CA LYS A 43 15.93 19.87 -6.96
C LYS A 43 15.12 20.96 -7.65
N VAL A 44 15.67 21.52 -8.73
CA VAL A 44 15.00 22.59 -9.50
C VAL A 44 13.68 22.11 -10.09
N ASP A 45 13.64 20.89 -10.62
CA ASP A 45 12.42 20.32 -11.22
C ASP A 45 11.34 20.13 -10.15
N TYR A 46 11.70 19.62 -8.98
CA TYR A 46 10.79 19.47 -7.84
C TYR A 46 10.26 20.82 -7.34
N ILE A 47 11.14 21.80 -7.13
CA ILE A 47 10.75 23.14 -6.66
C ILE A 47 9.80 23.81 -7.66
N ASN A 48 10.08 23.71 -8.95
CA ASN A 48 9.22 24.27 -10.00
C ASN A 48 7.86 23.57 -10.04
N ALA A 49 7.82 22.24 -9.93
CA ALA A 49 6.57 21.49 -9.83
C ALA A 49 5.76 21.93 -8.60
N LEU A 50 6.41 22.14 -7.45
CA LEU A 50 5.77 22.55 -6.22
C LEU A 50 5.21 23.99 -6.31
N LYS A 51 5.95 24.92 -6.93
CA LYS A 51 5.48 26.29 -7.21
C LYS A 51 4.24 26.28 -8.12
N ASN A 52 4.29 25.52 -9.22
CA ASN A 52 3.23 25.50 -10.22
C ASN A 52 1.93 24.87 -9.71
N GLN A 53 2.01 23.82 -8.89
CA GLN A 53 0.83 23.10 -8.40
C GLN A 53 0.32 23.63 -7.05
N GLY A 54 1.18 24.26 -6.25
CA GLY A 54 0.91 24.60 -4.86
C GLY A 54 0.45 26.02 -4.58
N GLU A 55 0.25 26.87 -5.60
CA GLU A 55 -0.07 28.29 -5.41
C GLU A 55 -1.26 28.50 -4.44
N LYS A 56 -2.37 27.78 -4.66
CA LYS A 56 -3.58 27.88 -3.83
C LYS A 56 -3.38 27.34 -2.41
N ILE A 57 -2.66 26.22 -2.26
CA ILE A 57 -2.51 25.58 -0.95
C ILE A 57 -1.50 26.32 -0.06
N PHE A 58 -0.57 27.07 -0.67
CA PHE A 58 0.43 27.85 0.05
C PHE A 58 0.02 29.31 0.29
N GLU A 59 -1.14 29.75 -0.19
CA GLU A 59 -1.64 31.11 0.04
C GLU A 59 -1.77 31.38 1.56
N LEU A 60 -2.42 30.48 2.29
CA LEU A 60 -2.65 30.57 3.73
C LEU A 60 -1.48 30.06 4.58
N PHE A 61 -0.43 29.54 3.95
CA PHE A 61 0.74 29.04 4.66
C PHE A 61 1.56 30.20 5.23
N ASN A 62 1.75 30.23 6.55
CA ASN A 62 2.54 31.25 7.24
C ASN A 62 3.77 30.58 7.86
N VAL A 63 4.95 30.92 7.33
CA VAL A 63 6.24 30.34 7.74
C VAL A 63 6.58 30.70 9.18
N ASP A 64 6.35 31.94 9.60
CA ASP A 64 6.69 32.40 10.94
C ASP A 64 5.85 31.66 12.00
N GLN A 65 4.57 31.39 11.70
CA GLN A 65 3.73 30.58 12.58
C GLN A 65 4.15 29.12 12.61
N ASP A 66 4.62 28.56 11.49
CA ASP A 66 5.08 27.16 11.44
C ASP A 66 6.40 26.96 12.19
N LYS A 67 7.28 27.97 12.20
CA LYS A 67 8.52 27.98 12.99
C LYS A 67 8.29 27.93 14.50
N LEU A 68 7.13 28.38 14.99
CA LEU A 68 6.80 28.29 16.42
C LEU A 68 6.66 26.85 16.91
N ASP A 69 6.39 25.89 16.01
CA ASP A 69 6.32 24.46 16.32
C ASP A 69 7.72 23.82 16.37
N ASP A 70 8.79 24.55 16.01
CA ASP A 70 10.17 24.08 16.14
C ASP A 70 10.60 24.13 17.61
N LYS A 71 11.08 23.00 18.13
CA LYS A 71 11.83 23.02 19.38
C LYS A 71 13.18 23.68 19.08
N GLU A 72 13.55 24.66 19.91
CA GLU A 72 14.77 25.48 19.81
C GLU A 72 15.96 24.64 19.32
N ASP A 73 16.63 25.11 18.25
CA ASP A 73 17.81 24.53 17.57
C ASP A 73 17.58 23.77 16.24
N GLU A 74 16.84 24.35 15.30
CA GLU A 74 17.12 24.08 13.88
C GLU A 74 18.04 25.18 13.33
N GLU A 75 19.30 24.83 13.04
CA GLU A 75 20.27 25.73 12.41
C GLU A 75 19.68 26.33 11.13
N ASP A 76 19.61 27.67 11.09
CA ASP A 76 19.25 28.43 9.90
C ASP A 76 20.31 28.21 8.82
N ILE A 77 20.13 27.18 7.99
CA ILE A 77 20.94 26.99 6.79
C ILE A 77 20.58 28.14 5.82
N GLN A 78 21.47 29.14 5.77
CA GLN A 78 21.32 30.35 4.97
C GLN A 78 21.54 30.04 3.47
N PHE A 79 20.52 30.29 2.65
CA PHE A 79 20.62 30.31 1.18
C PHE A 79 19.68 31.39 0.62
N ASP A 80 20.11 31.94 -0.53
CA ASP A 80 19.66 33.19 -1.18
C ASP A 80 18.15 33.47 -1.17
N LEU A 81 17.84 34.72 -0.85
CA LEU A 81 16.52 35.33 -0.95
C LEU A 81 16.16 35.50 -2.44
N GLU A 82 15.24 34.70 -2.95
CA GLU A 82 14.57 34.97 -4.24
C GLU A 82 13.26 35.78 -4.02
N ASP A 83 13.01 36.73 -4.92
CA ASP A 83 12.09 37.89 -4.85
C ASP A 83 10.56 37.60 -4.74
N SER A 84 10.11 36.37 -4.50
CA SER A 84 8.67 36.09 -4.33
C SER A 84 8.32 35.34 -3.04
N ALA A 85 7.23 35.78 -2.37
CA ALA A 85 6.74 35.18 -1.13
C ALA A 85 6.45 33.67 -1.29
N LEU A 86 5.97 33.24 -2.46
CA LEU A 86 5.74 31.82 -2.77
C LEU A 86 7.05 31.02 -2.85
N SER A 87 8.11 31.57 -3.45
CA SER A 87 9.40 30.89 -3.54
C SER A 87 10.02 30.68 -2.17
N SER A 88 9.91 31.68 -1.30
CA SER A 88 10.36 31.57 0.10
C SER A 88 9.61 30.46 0.86
N LYS A 89 8.28 30.39 0.71
CA LYS A 89 7.44 29.34 1.31
C LYS A 89 7.82 27.93 0.82
N VAL A 90 7.97 27.76 -0.50
CA VAL A 90 8.34 26.48 -1.13
C VAL A 90 9.73 26.02 -0.67
N ASN A 91 10.70 26.94 -0.62
CA ASN A 91 12.03 26.63 -0.13
C ASN A 91 12.02 26.25 1.36
N TYR A 92 11.21 26.91 2.19
CA TYR A 92 11.05 26.53 3.59
C TYR A 92 10.48 25.11 3.75
N ILE A 93 9.43 24.75 3.00
CA ILE A 93 8.87 23.39 3.03
C ILE A 93 9.92 22.37 2.60
N PHE A 94 10.66 22.64 1.52
CA PHE A 94 11.75 21.77 1.08
C PHE A 94 12.80 21.56 2.17
N ARG A 95 13.25 22.63 2.84
CA ARG A 95 14.20 22.55 3.96
C ARG A 95 13.68 21.65 5.08
N LYS A 96 12.40 21.79 5.46
CA LYS A 96 11.79 20.95 6.49
C LYS A 96 11.71 19.48 6.09
N LEU A 97 11.40 19.19 4.82
CA LEU A 97 11.42 17.81 4.34
C LEU A 97 12.84 17.21 4.38
N VAL A 98 13.88 18.01 4.13
CA VAL A 98 15.28 17.58 4.28
C VAL A 98 15.64 17.39 5.76
N SER A 99 15.32 18.34 6.65
CA SER A 99 15.66 18.24 8.08
C SER A 99 14.95 17.09 8.79
N CYS A 100 13.74 16.75 8.35
CA CYS A 100 12.99 15.59 8.84
C CYS A 100 13.38 14.25 8.16
N GLY A 101 14.37 14.27 7.26
CA GLY A 101 14.90 13.09 6.59
C GLY A 101 13.95 12.42 5.59
N TRP A 102 13.02 13.16 5.00
CA TRP A 102 12.25 12.70 3.84
C TRP A 102 13.07 12.75 2.55
N ILE A 103 14.00 13.71 2.46
CA ILE A 103 14.76 14.05 1.25
C ILE A 103 16.25 14.14 1.60
N ASN A 104 17.09 13.49 0.80
CA ASN A 104 18.53 13.73 0.78
C ASN A 104 18.88 14.54 -0.48
N VAL A 105 19.81 15.47 -0.34
CA VAL A 105 20.29 16.31 -1.45
C VAL A 105 21.78 16.07 -1.62
N GLU A 106 22.19 15.74 -2.84
CA GLU A 106 23.60 15.60 -3.17
C GLU A 106 23.91 16.47 -4.40
N LYS A 107 25.03 17.17 -4.34
CA LYS A 107 25.47 18.04 -5.42
C LYS A 107 26.32 17.24 -6.39
N ASN A 108 25.85 17.12 -7.63
CA ASN A 108 26.64 16.49 -8.69
C ASN A 108 27.81 17.42 -9.08
N VAL A 109 29.04 16.93 -8.90
CA VAL A 109 30.28 17.70 -9.15
C VAL A 109 30.49 18.00 -10.64
N GLU A 110 30.02 17.12 -11.53
CA GLU A 110 30.22 17.26 -12.98
C GLU A 110 29.24 18.26 -13.61
N THR A 111 27.98 18.23 -13.19
CA THR A 111 26.93 19.08 -13.74
C THR A 111 26.62 20.30 -12.89
N ASN A 112 27.25 20.42 -11.71
CA ASN A 112 27.00 21.45 -10.69
C ASN A 112 25.50 21.58 -10.34
N THR A 113 24.77 20.47 -10.38
CA THR A 113 23.32 20.42 -10.14
C THR A 113 22.97 19.64 -8.89
N ASP A 114 22.07 20.19 -8.07
CA ASP A 114 21.52 19.52 -6.89
C ASP A 114 20.54 18.41 -7.31
N MET A 115 20.89 17.18 -6.96
CA MET A 115 20.06 15.99 -7.17
C MET A 115 19.33 15.60 -5.88
N ILE A 116 18.09 15.13 -6.01
CA ILE A 116 17.30 14.61 -4.90
C ILE A 116 17.42 13.08 -4.88
N TYR A 117 17.77 12.55 -3.71
CA TYR A 117 17.76 11.13 -3.39
C TYR A 117 16.78 10.87 -2.25
N LEU A 118 16.03 9.77 -2.34
CA LEU A 118 14.99 9.45 -1.37
C LEU A 118 15.31 8.15 -0.65
N PRO A 119 15.33 8.14 0.69
CA PRO A 119 15.43 6.90 1.45
C PRO A 119 14.28 5.94 1.13
N VAL A 120 14.53 4.63 1.21
CA VAL A 120 13.52 3.60 0.89
C VAL A 120 12.26 3.73 1.76
N TYR A 121 12.42 4.08 3.04
CA TYR A 121 11.27 4.31 3.94
C TYR A 121 10.43 5.50 3.47
N SER A 122 11.06 6.59 3.01
CA SER A 122 10.38 7.80 2.54
C SER A 122 9.54 7.49 1.30
N ILE A 123 10.10 6.75 0.34
CA ILE A 123 9.37 6.31 -0.85
C ILE A 123 8.15 5.45 -0.47
N LYS A 124 8.32 4.46 0.40
CA LYS A 124 7.21 3.58 0.84
C LYS A 124 6.12 4.36 1.59
N MET A 125 6.50 5.32 2.43
CA MET A 125 5.54 6.17 3.14
C MET A 125 4.79 7.08 2.19
N MET A 126 5.46 7.69 1.22
CA MET A 126 4.80 8.50 0.19
C MET A 126 3.86 7.67 -0.70
N GLN A 127 4.25 6.43 -1.02
CA GLN A 127 3.39 5.49 -1.72
C GLN A 127 2.12 5.22 -0.92
N LEU A 128 2.23 4.91 0.38
CA LEU A 128 1.08 4.68 1.25
C LEU A 128 0.19 5.93 1.36
N ILE A 129 0.78 7.12 1.54
CA ILE A 129 0.02 8.39 1.58
C ILE A 129 -0.73 8.61 0.27
N ALA A 130 -0.11 8.29 -0.87
CA ALA A 130 -0.75 8.38 -2.17
C ALA A 130 -1.90 7.40 -2.33
N GLU A 131 -1.72 6.14 -1.94
CA GLU A 131 -2.77 5.10 -1.95
C GLU A 131 -3.96 5.50 -1.08
N LEU A 132 -3.71 6.04 0.12
CA LEU A 132 -4.76 6.54 1.03
C LEU A 132 -5.47 7.78 0.50
N SER A 133 -4.79 8.61 -0.28
CA SER A 133 -5.35 9.85 -0.85
C SER A 133 -6.08 9.60 -2.18
N SER A 134 -5.72 8.54 -2.90
CA SER A 134 -6.31 8.20 -4.20
C SER A 134 -7.49 7.23 -4.06
N SER A 135 -8.60 7.54 -4.72
CA SER A 135 -9.76 6.64 -4.79
C SER A 135 -9.64 5.55 -5.88
N SER A 136 -8.55 5.54 -6.66
CA SER A 136 -8.48 4.93 -7.99
C SER A 136 -7.65 3.64 -8.08
N ASP A 137 -7.69 2.77 -7.08
CA ASP A 137 -7.09 1.44 -7.24
C ASP A 137 -8.09 0.51 -7.91
N LEU A 138 -7.69 -0.04 -9.07
CA LEU A 138 -8.39 -1.15 -9.70
C LEU A 138 -8.35 -2.35 -8.77
N TYR A 139 -9.51 -2.97 -8.53
CA TYR A 139 -9.60 -4.21 -7.77
C TYR A 139 -8.85 -5.33 -8.50
N VAL A 140 -7.95 -6.02 -7.79
CA VAL A 140 -7.20 -7.16 -8.31
C VAL A 140 -7.93 -8.46 -7.96
N PRO A 141 -8.43 -9.24 -8.95
CA PRO A 141 -9.17 -10.47 -8.69
C PRO A 141 -8.22 -11.64 -8.37
N LEU A 142 -7.78 -11.71 -7.12
CA LEU A 142 -6.76 -12.64 -6.63
C LEU A 142 -7.19 -14.11 -6.71
N VAL A 143 -8.48 -14.42 -6.52
CA VAL A 143 -9.00 -15.80 -6.62
C VAL A 143 -9.03 -16.24 -8.07
N HIS A 144 -9.55 -15.41 -8.97
CA HIS A 144 -9.54 -15.71 -10.41
C HIS A 144 -8.11 -15.87 -10.95
N GLN A 145 -7.19 -14.98 -10.55
CA GLN A 145 -5.79 -15.06 -10.93
C GLN A 145 -5.15 -16.37 -10.44
N THR A 146 -5.31 -16.69 -9.16
CA THR A 146 -4.76 -17.92 -8.56
C THR A 146 -5.33 -19.16 -9.24
N TYR A 147 -6.63 -19.17 -9.53
CA TYR A 147 -7.25 -20.26 -10.29
C TYR A 147 -6.64 -20.42 -11.68
N SER A 148 -6.51 -19.31 -12.43
CA SER A 148 -5.97 -19.32 -13.79
C SER A 148 -4.53 -19.84 -13.83
N GLU A 149 -3.69 -19.36 -12.91
CA GLU A 149 -2.30 -19.78 -12.77
C GLU A 149 -2.20 -21.27 -12.41
N LEU A 150 -2.93 -21.73 -11.38
CA LEU A 150 -2.91 -23.13 -10.96
C LEU A 150 -3.50 -24.09 -12.00
N SER A 151 -4.52 -23.66 -12.75
CA SER A 151 -5.17 -24.51 -13.76
C SER A 151 -4.23 -24.77 -14.94
N LEU A 152 -3.47 -23.74 -15.35
CA LEU A 152 -2.48 -23.86 -16.42
C LEU A 152 -1.39 -24.88 -16.04
N GLU A 153 -0.90 -24.83 -14.81
CA GLU A 153 0.11 -25.77 -14.28
C GLU A 153 -0.45 -27.18 -14.03
N ASP A 154 -1.73 -27.29 -13.68
CA ASP A 154 -2.39 -28.60 -13.50
C ASP A 154 -2.60 -29.32 -14.83
N GLU A 155 -2.84 -28.56 -15.91
CA GLU A 155 -2.91 -29.07 -17.28
C GLU A 155 -1.52 -29.39 -17.86
N ARG A 156 -0.53 -28.54 -17.55
CA ARG A 156 0.84 -28.64 -18.08
C ARG A 156 1.83 -28.57 -16.93
N GLU A 157 2.17 -29.72 -16.38
CA GLU A 157 3.16 -29.81 -15.32
C GLU A 157 4.53 -29.33 -15.82
N ASP A 158 4.88 -28.06 -15.59
CA ASP A 158 6.10 -27.46 -16.11
C ASP A 158 7.16 -27.19 -15.02
N GLU A 159 8.17 -26.36 -15.32
CA GLU A 159 9.27 -26.03 -14.40
C GLU A 159 8.93 -24.94 -13.36
N TYR A 160 7.80 -24.26 -13.52
CA TYR A 160 7.32 -23.12 -12.74
C TYR A 160 6.27 -23.48 -11.69
N MET A 161 5.79 -24.73 -11.63
CA MET A 161 4.79 -25.18 -10.64
C MET A 161 5.05 -24.71 -9.19
N PHE A 162 6.30 -24.74 -8.71
CA PHE A 162 6.63 -24.23 -7.37
C PHE A 162 6.47 -22.72 -7.24
N ARG A 163 6.85 -21.95 -8.28
CA ARG A 163 6.62 -20.50 -8.30
C ARG A 163 5.13 -20.18 -8.32
N THR A 164 4.35 -20.96 -9.05
CA THR A 164 2.89 -20.85 -9.08
C THR A 164 2.28 -21.15 -7.72
N LEU A 165 2.77 -22.18 -7.01
CA LEU A 165 2.35 -22.45 -5.63
C LEU A 165 2.72 -21.31 -4.68
N ALA A 166 3.94 -20.74 -4.79
CA ALA A 166 4.35 -19.60 -3.98
C ALA A 166 3.53 -18.33 -4.29
N SER A 167 3.18 -18.10 -5.56
CA SER A 167 2.26 -17.05 -6.01
C SER A 167 0.87 -17.24 -5.40
N ALA A 168 0.32 -18.46 -5.50
CA ALA A 168 -0.96 -18.82 -4.91
C ALA A 168 -0.98 -18.61 -3.39
N ARG A 169 0.11 -18.96 -2.69
CA ARG A 169 0.25 -18.70 -1.25
C ARG A 169 0.23 -17.21 -0.94
N LYS A 170 1.02 -16.42 -1.67
CA LYS A 170 1.06 -14.96 -1.50
C LYS A 170 -0.31 -14.32 -1.77
N ASN A 171 -0.98 -14.73 -2.84
CA ASN A 171 -2.32 -14.26 -3.19
C ASN A 171 -3.34 -14.65 -2.11
N ALA A 172 -3.20 -15.82 -1.49
CA ALA A 172 -4.04 -16.24 -0.38
C ALA A 172 -3.84 -15.35 0.86
N ASP A 173 -2.58 -15.05 1.23
CA ASP A 173 -2.26 -14.15 2.35
C ASP A 173 -2.81 -12.73 2.11
N GLU A 174 -2.63 -12.19 0.90
CA GLU A 174 -3.15 -10.88 0.51
C GLU A 174 -4.69 -10.85 0.51
N LEU A 175 -5.32 -11.91 0.04
CA LEU A 175 -6.76 -12.06 0.03
C LEU A 175 -7.35 -12.14 1.45
N GLU A 176 -6.72 -12.86 2.37
CA GLU A 176 -7.14 -12.91 3.77
C GLU A 176 -7.07 -11.52 4.43
N MET A 177 -6.01 -10.76 4.14
CA MET A 177 -5.90 -9.37 4.57
C MET A 177 -7.00 -8.49 3.95
N ASN A 178 -7.27 -8.62 2.64
CA ASN A 178 -8.30 -7.85 1.95
C ASN A 178 -9.71 -8.11 2.52
N VAL A 179 -10.04 -9.38 2.81
CA VAL A 179 -11.29 -9.76 3.49
C VAL A 179 -11.36 -9.12 4.88
N THR A 180 -10.27 -9.15 5.64
CA THR A 180 -10.18 -8.54 6.97
C THR A 180 -10.38 -7.01 6.90
N LEU A 181 -9.72 -6.34 5.96
CA LEU A 181 -9.84 -4.90 5.73
C LEU A 181 -11.27 -4.50 5.34
N LEU A 182 -11.93 -5.28 4.47
CA LEU A 182 -13.32 -5.04 4.08
C LEU A 182 -14.26 -5.14 5.29
N HIS A 183 -14.12 -6.20 6.09
CA HIS A 183 -14.92 -6.38 7.30
C HIS A 183 -14.76 -5.19 8.27
N HIS A 184 -13.52 -4.80 8.55
CA HIS A 184 -13.23 -3.67 9.44
C HIS A 184 -13.75 -2.35 8.86
N SER A 185 -13.63 -2.14 7.55
CA SER A 185 -14.14 -0.93 6.89
C SER A 185 -15.65 -0.79 7.12
N ILE A 186 -16.43 -1.86 6.88
CA ILE A 186 -17.88 -1.86 7.12
C ILE A 186 -18.19 -1.58 8.59
N CYS A 187 -17.49 -2.24 9.52
CA CYS A 187 -17.71 -2.04 10.95
C CYS A 187 -17.41 -0.59 11.40
N VAL A 188 -16.35 0.02 10.88
CA VAL A 188 -16.00 1.42 11.17
C VAL A 188 -17.06 2.37 10.64
N PHE A 189 -17.57 2.16 9.43
CA PHE A 189 -18.68 2.95 8.90
C PHE A 189 -19.95 2.80 9.75
N GLY A 190 -20.30 1.58 10.19
CA GLY A 190 -21.42 1.36 11.10
C GLY A 190 -21.25 2.00 12.47
N PHE A 191 -20.03 1.96 13.02
CA PHE A 191 -19.72 2.65 14.27
C PHE A 191 -19.84 4.17 14.15
N ASN A 192 -19.38 4.73 13.03
CA ASN A 192 -19.49 6.18 12.77
C ASN A 192 -20.94 6.60 12.53
N LEU A 193 -21.73 5.78 11.83
CA LEU A 193 -23.15 6.03 11.59
C LEU A 193 -23.92 6.20 12.91
N ASN A 194 -23.65 5.35 13.91
CA ASN A 194 -24.28 5.44 15.23
C ASN A 194 -23.95 6.73 16.01
N LYS A 195 -22.94 7.49 15.59
CA LYS A 195 -22.58 8.79 16.19
C LYS A 195 -23.19 9.98 15.45
N LEU A 196 -23.74 9.76 14.26
CA LEU A 196 -24.38 10.81 13.47
C LEU A 196 -25.81 11.01 13.98
N TYR A 197 -26.14 12.26 14.30
CA TYR A 197 -27.49 12.65 14.71
C TYR A 197 -28.27 13.34 13.59
N ASP A 198 -27.57 13.89 12.58
CA ASP A 198 -28.20 14.50 11.40
C ASP A 198 -28.46 13.44 10.32
N PRO A 199 -29.73 13.22 9.92
CA PRO A 199 -30.07 12.33 8.82
C PRO A 199 -29.34 12.65 7.51
N ASN A 200 -29.08 13.93 7.20
CA ASN A 200 -28.39 14.28 5.95
C ASN A 200 -26.92 13.84 5.96
N GLU A 201 -26.25 13.91 7.10
CA GLU A 201 -24.88 13.41 7.26
C GLU A 201 -24.83 11.88 7.13
N ALA A 202 -25.82 11.18 7.70
CA ALA A 202 -25.96 9.72 7.58
C ALA A 202 -26.16 9.29 6.12
N LEU A 203 -27.07 9.95 5.39
CA LEU A 203 -27.30 9.68 3.96
C LEU A 203 -26.04 10.00 3.12
N ASN A 204 -25.35 11.12 3.40
CA ASN A 204 -24.11 11.46 2.73
C ASN A 204 -23.02 10.41 2.96
N GLN A 205 -22.86 9.94 4.20
CA GLN A 205 -21.92 8.86 4.52
C GLN A 205 -22.23 7.60 3.74
N HIS A 206 -23.51 7.19 3.67
CA HIS A 206 -23.89 5.97 2.96
C HIS A 206 -23.73 6.09 1.44
N PHE A 207 -24.37 7.09 0.83
CA PHE A 207 -24.50 7.17 -0.63
C PHE A 207 -23.26 7.73 -1.33
N ASN A 208 -22.51 8.64 -0.69
CA ASN A 208 -21.37 9.31 -1.33
C ASN A 208 -20.01 8.76 -0.87
N ILE A 209 -19.92 8.19 0.34
CA ILE A 209 -18.63 7.73 0.88
C ILE A 209 -18.56 6.21 0.90
N PHE A 210 -19.43 5.55 1.67
CA PHE A 210 -19.42 4.10 1.85
C PHE A 210 -19.62 3.35 0.52
N LYS A 211 -20.63 3.76 -0.26
CA LYS A 211 -20.91 3.13 -1.55
C LYS A 211 -19.68 3.11 -2.45
N HIS A 212 -18.95 4.22 -2.55
CA HIS A 212 -17.78 4.31 -3.42
C HIS A 212 -16.52 3.66 -2.83
N GLN A 213 -16.24 3.91 -1.54
CA GLN A 213 -14.99 3.43 -0.91
C GLN A 213 -15.02 1.94 -0.55
N VAL A 214 -16.21 1.40 -0.22
CA VAL A 214 -16.38 0.02 0.25
C VAL A 214 -17.20 -0.80 -0.75
N GLY A 215 -18.38 -0.32 -1.12
CA GLY A 215 -19.30 -1.04 -2.02
C GLY A 215 -18.68 -1.32 -3.38
N ASP A 216 -18.46 -0.27 -4.16
CA ASP A 216 -18.01 -0.32 -5.55
C ASP A 216 -16.54 -0.78 -5.66
N LYS A 217 -15.68 -0.38 -4.72
CA LYS A 217 -14.22 -0.66 -4.78
C LYS A 217 -13.84 -2.05 -4.27
N LEU A 218 -14.52 -2.57 -3.25
CA LEU A 218 -14.10 -3.80 -2.54
C LEU A 218 -15.19 -4.88 -2.54
N TYR A 219 -16.35 -4.58 -1.97
CA TYR A 219 -17.39 -5.57 -1.69
C TYR A 219 -18.01 -6.17 -2.97
N HIS A 220 -18.42 -5.33 -3.93
CA HIS A 220 -19.00 -5.80 -5.18
C HIS A 220 -17.98 -6.56 -6.04
N PRO A 221 -16.76 -6.05 -6.27
CA PRO A 221 -15.75 -6.77 -7.03
C PRO A 221 -15.41 -8.16 -6.49
N MET A 222 -15.33 -8.31 -5.16
CA MET A 222 -15.16 -9.63 -4.51
C MET A 222 -16.31 -10.58 -4.86
N LYS A 223 -17.57 -10.10 -4.86
CA LYS A 223 -18.73 -10.92 -5.22
C LYS A 223 -18.80 -11.27 -6.71
N THR A 224 -18.46 -10.32 -7.58
CA THR A 224 -18.74 -10.43 -9.02
C THR A 224 -17.51 -10.82 -9.83
N TYR A 225 -16.46 -10.00 -9.83
CA TYR A 225 -15.27 -10.20 -10.66
C TYR A 225 -14.37 -11.30 -10.11
N ASP A 226 -14.13 -11.32 -8.80
CA ASP A 226 -13.31 -12.36 -8.18
C ASP A 226 -14.08 -13.67 -7.98
N SER A 227 -15.42 -13.60 -8.06
CA SER A 227 -16.35 -14.73 -8.02
C SER A 227 -15.90 -15.82 -7.04
N LEU A 228 -15.77 -15.45 -5.76
CA LEU A 228 -15.28 -16.33 -4.69
C LEU A 228 -15.97 -17.70 -4.71
N GLY A 229 -17.29 -17.71 -4.91
CA GLY A 229 -18.09 -18.94 -4.98
C GLY A 229 -17.77 -19.83 -6.19
N LEU A 230 -17.29 -19.25 -7.30
CA LEU A 230 -16.96 -20.00 -8.51
C LEU A 230 -15.55 -20.58 -8.46
N TYR A 231 -14.55 -19.79 -8.05
CA TYR A 231 -13.14 -20.13 -8.22
C TYR A 231 -12.45 -20.72 -6.98
N ALA A 232 -12.94 -20.46 -5.77
CA ALA A 232 -12.31 -20.99 -4.55
C ALA A 232 -12.33 -22.53 -4.48
N SER A 233 -13.46 -23.16 -4.84
CA SER A 233 -13.58 -24.63 -4.81
C SER A 233 -12.67 -25.32 -5.84
N PRO A 234 -12.59 -24.87 -7.11
CA PRO A 234 -11.61 -25.36 -8.06
C PRO A 234 -10.16 -25.22 -7.60
N VAL A 235 -9.76 -24.07 -7.04
CA VAL A 235 -8.42 -23.86 -6.47
C VAL A 235 -8.10 -24.91 -5.40
N ILE A 236 -9.01 -25.09 -4.44
CA ILE A 236 -8.86 -26.10 -3.39
C ILE A 236 -8.73 -27.50 -3.98
N SER A 237 -9.49 -27.82 -5.03
CA SER A 237 -9.46 -29.12 -5.70
C SER A 237 -8.08 -29.40 -6.32
N ILE A 238 -7.53 -28.44 -7.06
CA ILE A 238 -6.20 -28.54 -7.68
C ILE A 238 -5.12 -28.72 -6.61
N LEU A 239 -5.11 -27.88 -5.57
CA LEU A 239 -4.11 -27.97 -4.51
C LEU A 239 -4.20 -29.30 -3.73
N LYS A 240 -5.41 -29.79 -3.46
CA LYS A 240 -5.60 -31.12 -2.82
C LYS A 240 -5.14 -32.26 -3.73
N LYS A 241 -5.33 -32.15 -5.05
CA LYS A 241 -4.80 -33.12 -6.02
C LYS A 241 -3.27 -33.14 -5.97
N TRP A 242 -2.62 -31.97 -5.99
CA TRP A 242 -1.16 -31.85 -5.91
C TRP A 242 -0.61 -32.38 -4.58
N GLN A 243 -1.26 -32.07 -3.47
CA GLN A 243 -0.86 -32.52 -2.13
C GLN A 243 -0.93 -34.06 -1.97
N ARG A 244 -1.86 -34.72 -2.67
CA ARG A 244 -2.03 -36.18 -2.62
C ARG A 244 -1.04 -36.93 -3.52
N ASP A 245 -0.60 -36.30 -4.62
CA ASP A 245 0.35 -36.91 -5.54
C ASP A 245 1.80 -36.69 -5.06
N LYS A 246 2.39 -37.75 -4.48
CA LYS A 246 3.79 -37.75 -4.02
C LYS A 246 4.79 -37.38 -5.12
N ARG A 247 4.49 -37.67 -6.39
CA ARG A 247 5.33 -37.27 -7.54
C ARG A 247 5.32 -35.76 -7.71
N ILE A 248 4.15 -35.13 -7.65
CA ILE A 248 4.01 -33.66 -7.75
C ILE A 248 4.71 -32.99 -6.57
N VAL A 249 4.47 -33.46 -5.34
CA VAL A 249 5.14 -32.91 -4.14
C VAL A 249 6.67 -33.01 -4.26
N SER A 250 7.20 -34.14 -4.74
CA SER A 250 8.64 -34.32 -4.95
C SER A 250 9.19 -33.39 -6.05
N LYS A 251 8.41 -33.15 -7.12
CA LYS A 251 8.75 -32.21 -8.19
C LYS A 251 8.79 -30.77 -7.66
N LEU A 252 7.76 -30.35 -6.93
CA LEU A 252 7.70 -29.04 -6.28
C LEU A 252 8.88 -28.83 -5.32
N ALA A 253 9.21 -29.83 -4.50
CA ALA A 253 10.35 -29.75 -3.59
C ALA A 253 11.70 -29.65 -4.34
N SER A 254 11.82 -30.33 -5.47
CA SER A 254 13.03 -30.25 -6.31
C SER A 254 13.17 -28.86 -6.93
N GLN A 255 12.07 -28.26 -7.41
CA GLN A 255 12.05 -26.90 -7.93
C GLN A 255 12.33 -25.87 -6.83
N ALA A 256 11.78 -26.05 -5.63
CA ALA A 256 12.01 -25.15 -4.50
C ALA A 256 13.49 -25.00 -4.16
N LYS A 257 14.31 -26.06 -4.32
CA LYS A 257 15.75 -26.01 -4.03
C LYS A 257 16.54 -25.02 -4.90
N TYR A 258 15.99 -24.57 -6.02
CA TYR A 258 16.61 -23.50 -6.82
C TYR A 258 16.55 -22.14 -6.12
N ASP A 259 15.62 -21.95 -5.19
CA ASP A 259 15.52 -20.72 -4.43
C ASP A 259 16.54 -20.68 -3.28
N PRO A 260 17.23 -19.53 -3.06
CA PRO A 260 18.25 -19.39 -2.03
C PRO A 260 17.79 -19.77 -0.62
N GLU A 261 16.49 -19.61 -0.34
CA GLU A 261 15.86 -19.93 0.94
C GLU A 261 15.88 -21.45 1.24
N TYR A 262 15.74 -22.29 0.21
CA TYR A 262 15.59 -23.74 0.35
C TYR A 262 16.85 -24.52 -0.05
N ALA A 263 17.79 -23.88 -0.76
CA ALA A 263 18.99 -24.52 -1.30
C ALA A 263 19.80 -25.32 -0.25
N LYS A 264 19.93 -24.77 0.96
CA LYS A 264 20.71 -25.36 2.08
C LYS A 264 19.95 -26.42 2.89
N LEU A 265 18.64 -26.55 2.70
CA LEU A 265 17.80 -27.47 3.46
C LEU A 265 17.92 -28.91 2.93
N LYS A 266 17.67 -29.90 3.80
CA LYS A 266 17.55 -31.30 3.36
C LYS A 266 16.29 -31.45 2.52
N VAL A 267 16.30 -32.39 1.58
CA VAL A 267 15.16 -32.63 0.68
C VAL A 267 13.89 -32.99 1.48
N SER A 268 14.01 -33.76 2.57
CA SER A 268 12.91 -34.05 3.50
C SER A 268 12.26 -32.78 4.03
N ASP A 269 13.08 -31.84 4.50
CA ASP A 269 12.61 -30.62 5.15
C ASP A 269 11.92 -29.69 4.13
N VAL A 270 12.41 -29.70 2.87
CA VAL A 270 11.77 -28.95 1.78
C VAL A 270 10.43 -29.57 1.40
N VAL A 271 10.32 -30.90 1.36
CA VAL A 271 9.05 -31.60 1.13
C VAL A 271 8.03 -31.25 2.23
N ASP A 272 8.46 -31.22 3.50
CA ASP A 272 7.59 -30.83 4.61
C ASP A 272 7.12 -29.37 4.48
N LYS A 273 8.01 -28.45 4.09
CA LYS A 273 7.65 -27.05 3.81
C LYS A 273 6.67 -26.89 2.64
N VAL A 274 6.85 -27.65 1.55
CA VAL A 274 5.92 -27.65 0.42
C VAL A 274 4.54 -28.15 0.84
N ASN A 275 4.48 -29.23 1.61
CA ASN A 275 3.22 -29.75 2.14
C ASN A 275 2.53 -28.76 3.07
N LEU A 276 3.29 -28.07 3.92
CA LEU A 276 2.78 -27.01 4.79
C LEU A 276 2.20 -25.86 3.94
N MET A 277 2.94 -25.39 2.93
CA MET A 277 2.48 -24.31 2.05
C MET A 277 1.19 -24.68 1.30
N LEU A 278 1.10 -25.91 0.79
CA LEU A 278 -0.14 -26.43 0.19
C LEU A 278 -1.29 -26.43 1.20
N GLN A 279 -1.06 -26.94 2.39
CA GLN A 279 -2.08 -27.04 3.45
C GLN A 279 -2.58 -25.65 3.88
N GLU A 280 -1.67 -24.73 4.19
CA GLU A 280 -2.04 -23.38 4.63
C GLU A 280 -2.79 -22.62 3.53
N THR A 281 -2.41 -22.80 2.27
CA THR A 281 -3.12 -22.19 1.12
C THR A 281 -4.53 -22.75 0.99
N ILE A 282 -4.68 -24.09 1.07
CA ILE A 282 -6.00 -24.75 1.08
C ILE A 282 -6.87 -24.22 2.23
N ASP A 283 -6.30 -24.05 3.42
CA ASP A 283 -7.04 -23.64 4.61
C ASP A 283 -7.57 -22.20 4.48
N ILE A 284 -6.79 -21.27 3.92
CA ILE A 284 -7.24 -19.89 3.65
C ILE A 284 -8.43 -19.90 2.69
N PHE A 285 -8.29 -20.53 1.51
CA PHE A 285 -9.38 -20.59 0.53
C PHE A 285 -10.63 -21.30 1.09
N SER A 286 -10.47 -22.30 1.96
CA SER A 286 -11.59 -23.02 2.57
C SER A 286 -12.38 -22.16 3.56
N LYS A 287 -11.71 -21.29 4.33
CA LYS A 287 -12.34 -20.39 5.30
C LYS A 287 -12.98 -19.17 4.65
N LEU A 288 -12.55 -18.82 3.45
CA LEU A 288 -12.93 -17.59 2.78
C LEU A 288 -14.43 -17.40 2.62
N ASN A 289 -15.17 -18.46 2.23
CA ASN A 289 -16.63 -18.40 2.12
C ASN A 289 -17.30 -18.09 3.48
N SER A 290 -16.77 -18.65 4.57
CA SER A 290 -17.30 -18.36 5.92
C SER A 290 -17.02 -16.92 6.33
N ASN A 291 -15.79 -16.45 6.14
CA ASN A 291 -15.41 -15.07 6.47
C ASN A 291 -16.26 -14.06 5.67
N PHE A 292 -16.54 -14.38 4.40
CA PHE A 292 -17.34 -13.53 3.55
C PHE A 292 -18.83 -13.53 3.93
N ASN A 293 -19.37 -14.63 4.45
CA ASN A 293 -20.72 -14.64 5.03
C ASN A 293 -20.83 -13.70 6.24
N ASP A 294 -19.77 -13.53 7.02
CA ASP A 294 -19.76 -12.59 8.15
C ASP A 294 -19.68 -11.14 7.67
N ILE A 295 -18.96 -10.87 6.58
CA ILE A 295 -18.99 -9.58 5.87
C ILE A 295 -20.40 -9.27 5.37
N ASP A 296 -21.10 -10.24 4.77
CA ASP A 296 -22.47 -10.06 4.29
C ASP A 296 -23.42 -9.69 5.43
N LYS A 297 -23.31 -10.36 6.59
CA LYS A 297 -24.08 -10.00 7.79
C LYS A 297 -23.74 -8.60 8.30
N ALA A 298 -22.46 -8.23 8.33
CA ALA A 298 -22.03 -6.90 8.77
C ALA A 298 -22.56 -5.81 7.82
N ASN A 299 -22.50 -6.05 6.51
CA ASN A 299 -22.99 -5.14 5.50
C ASN A 299 -24.52 -4.99 5.54
N ALA A 300 -25.25 -6.08 5.75
CA ALA A 300 -26.70 -6.06 5.94
C ALA A 300 -27.07 -5.22 7.17
N LYS A 301 -26.45 -5.48 8.33
CA LYS A 301 -26.66 -4.70 9.56
C LYS A 301 -26.36 -3.21 9.38
N TYR A 302 -25.29 -2.88 8.66
CA TYR A 302 -24.96 -1.49 8.35
C TYR A 302 -26.06 -0.85 7.49
N THR A 303 -26.48 -1.53 6.43
CA THR A 303 -27.49 -1.02 5.50
C THR A 303 -28.86 -0.87 6.15
N GLU A 304 -29.22 -1.75 7.07
CA GLU A 304 -30.47 -1.66 7.87
C GLU A 304 -30.46 -0.48 8.86
N ALA A 305 -29.28 -0.03 9.29
CA ALA A 305 -29.13 1.05 10.27
C ALA A 305 -29.10 2.46 9.65
N VAL A 306 -28.94 2.57 8.33
CA VAL A 306 -28.98 3.83 7.55
C VAL A 306 -30.43 4.21 7.28
#